data_AF-A0A962IVW3-F1
#
_entry.id   AF-A0A962IVW3-F1
#
_cell.length_a   1.000
_cell.length_b   1.000
_cell.length_c   1.000
_cell.angle_alpha   90.00
_cell.angle_beta   90.00
_cell.angle_gamma   90.00
#
_symmetry.space_group_name_H-M   'P 1'
#
loop_
_entity.id
_entity.type
_entity.pdbx_description
1 polymer ?
#
loop_
_entity_poly.entity_id
_entity_poly.type
_entity_poly.pdbx_seq_one_letter_code
_entity_poly.pdbx_strand_id
1 'polypeptide(L)'
;LRDASARRGGEYSVPHSLEGHTKMTYTPLHVRMPEHSVINLKNTSYSITAEFTVTDAPASGVLACQGGNMAGWSLYLDESGKPVFLYNCFGHDLTFVKGKDALTAGDHKLVVTYMHDGGFGAGGEATLSLDGVDLDSARLSRTVPVIFSMSGETFDVGRDTGAPVGPYPHDYAFTGKIKGITLERLEEPDEKVKAQERKGRFEAGLSSQ
;
A
#
# COMPACT_ATOMS: atom_id res chain seq x y z
N LEU A 1 1.02 -39.05 -0.79
CA LEU A 1 2.39 -39.12 -1.32
C LEU A 1 2.46 -38.18 -2.52
N ARG A 2 3.22 -37.08 -2.42
CA ARG A 2 3.37 -36.13 -3.53
C ARG A 2 4.25 -36.78 -4.59
N ASP A 3 3.77 -36.83 -5.82
CA ASP A 3 4.57 -37.21 -6.97
C ASP A 3 5.65 -36.12 -7.20
N ALA A 4 6.92 -36.49 -7.01
CA ALA A 4 8.07 -35.60 -7.18
C ALA A 4 8.32 -35.21 -8.65
N SER A 5 7.59 -35.81 -9.60
CA SER A 5 7.73 -35.57 -11.04
C SER A 5 6.73 -34.57 -11.61
N ALA A 6 5.76 -34.10 -10.82
CA ALA A 6 4.84 -33.05 -11.27
C ALA A 6 5.63 -31.78 -11.61
N ARG A 7 5.62 -31.39 -12.89
CA ARG A 7 6.27 -30.16 -13.36
C ARG A 7 5.80 -29.01 -12.48
N ARG A 8 6.73 -28.20 -11.96
CA ARG A 8 6.45 -26.93 -11.26
C ARG A 8 5.89 -25.90 -12.26
N GLY A 9 4.75 -26.19 -12.85
CA GLY A 9 4.10 -25.40 -13.90
C GLY A 9 3.20 -24.28 -13.37
N GLY A 10 3.24 -24.00 -12.05
CA GLY A 10 2.44 -22.93 -11.44
C GLY A 10 0.93 -23.21 -11.34
N GLU A 11 0.41 -24.28 -11.96
CA GLU A 11 -1.03 -24.62 -11.89
C GLU A 11 -1.49 -25.09 -10.50
N TYR A 12 -0.59 -25.68 -9.71
CA TYR A 12 -0.84 -25.98 -8.30
C TYR A 12 -0.28 -24.85 -7.43
N SER A 13 -1.05 -23.77 -7.28
CA SER A 13 -0.74 -22.75 -6.28
C SER A 13 -1.08 -23.27 -4.89
N VAL A 14 -0.21 -22.98 -3.91
CA VAL A 14 -0.59 -23.11 -2.50
C VAL A 14 -1.79 -22.17 -2.24
N PRO A 15 -2.83 -22.60 -1.50
CA PRO A 15 -3.91 -21.72 -1.10
C PRO A 15 -3.36 -20.46 -0.42
N HIS A 16 -3.90 -19.30 -0.78
CA HIS A 16 -3.44 -18.03 -0.23
C HIS A 16 -4.35 -17.62 0.93
N SER A 17 -3.78 -17.23 2.08
CA SER A 17 -4.57 -16.93 3.30
C SER A 17 -5.59 -15.80 3.15
N LEU A 18 -5.45 -14.98 2.10
CA LEU A 18 -6.36 -13.87 1.77
C LEU A 18 -7.17 -14.11 0.49
N GLU A 19 -7.18 -15.34 -0.02
CA GLU A 19 -8.00 -15.70 -1.20
C GLU A 19 -9.48 -15.41 -0.94
N GLY A 20 -10.15 -14.72 -1.88
CA GLY A 20 -11.54 -14.31 -1.75
C GLY A 20 -11.79 -13.08 -0.86
N HIS A 21 -10.78 -12.56 -0.16
CA HIS A 21 -10.91 -11.34 0.63
C HIS A 21 -10.53 -10.11 -0.20
N THR A 22 -11.46 -9.17 -0.32
CA THR A 22 -11.22 -7.88 -0.99
C THR A 22 -11.02 -6.73 -0.01
N LYS A 23 -11.31 -6.92 1.28
CA LYS A 23 -11.30 -5.88 2.31
C LYS A 23 -10.77 -6.40 3.64
N MET A 24 -9.94 -5.61 4.31
CA MET A 24 -9.44 -5.91 5.66
C MET A 24 -9.11 -4.61 6.41
N THR A 25 -9.38 -4.60 7.72
CA THR A 25 -8.97 -3.51 8.62
C THR A 25 -7.79 -3.95 9.47
N TYR A 26 -6.72 -3.17 9.42
CA TYR A 26 -5.49 -3.33 10.19
C TYR A 26 -5.45 -2.29 11.32
N THR A 27 -4.83 -2.67 12.42
CA THR A 27 -4.66 -1.84 13.62
C THR A 27 -3.17 -1.60 13.88
N PRO A 28 -2.79 -0.71 14.83
CA PRO A 28 -1.40 -0.50 15.22
C PRO A 28 -0.64 -1.75 15.72
N LEU A 29 -1.31 -2.87 15.91
CA LEU A 29 -0.69 -4.17 16.22
C LEU A 29 -0.09 -4.86 14.97
N HIS A 30 -0.42 -4.37 13.77
CA HIS A 30 0.04 -4.94 12.50
C HIS A 30 1.28 -4.17 12.03
N VAL A 31 2.44 -4.66 12.48
CA VAL A 31 3.77 -4.10 12.18
C VAL A 31 4.64 -5.24 11.67
N ARG A 32 5.53 -4.96 10.70
CA ARG A 32 6.37 -5.95 10.00
C ARG A 32 5.57 -7.09 9.35
N MET A 33 4.37 -6.80 8.86
CA MET A 33 3.54 -7.80 8.17
C MET A 33 4.16 -8.12 6.81
N PRO A 34 4.36 -9.41 6.46
CA PRO A 34 4.86 -9.74 5.14
C PRO A 34 3.80 -9.42 4.07
N GLU A 35 4.23 -8.99 2.88
CA GLU A 35 3.35 -8.49 1.82
C GLU A 35 2.23 -9.48 1.42
N HIS A 36 2.50 -10.79 1.47
CA HIS A 36 1.51 -11.83 1.16
C HIS A 36 0.41 -11.99 2.22
N SER A 37 0.58 -11.43 3.42
CA SER A 37 -0.42 -11.46 4.50
C SER A 37 -1.27 -10.18 4.53
N VAL A 38 -1.22 -9.37 3.47
CA VAL A 38 -1.96 -8.10 3.33
C VAL A 38 -2.79 -8.11 2.05
N ILE A 39 -3.94 -7.43 2.06
CA ILE A 39 -4.79 -7.29 0.86
C ILE A 39 -3.94 -6.74 -0.28
N ASN A 40 -3.90 -7.48 -1.39
CA ASN A 40 -3.11 -7.08 -2.56
C ASN A 40 -3.80 -5.93 -3.28
N LEU A 41 -3.16 -4.76 -3.35
CA LEU A 41 -3.70 -3.57 -4.03
C LEU A 41 -3.18 -3.37 -5.47
N LYS A 42 -2.36 -4.31 -5.98
CA LYS A 42 -1.74 -4.18 -7.30
C LYS A 42 -2.73 -4.49 -8.44
N ASN A 43 -2.53 -3.82 -9.58
CA ASN A 43 -3.27 -4.04 -10.84
C ASN A 43 -4.81 -3.95 -10.73
N THR A 44 -5.30 -3.10 -9.82
CA THR A 44 -6.74 -2.95 -9.56
C THR A 44 -7.02 -1.57 -8.98
N SER A 45 -8.25 -1.10 -9.12
CA SER A 45 -8.75 0.05 -8.35
C SER A 45 -8.91 -0.32 -6.87
N TYR A 46 -8.51 0.59 -5.98
CA TYR A 46 -8.54 0.34 -4.54
C TYR A 46 -8.83 1.60 -3.72
N SER A 47 -9.13 1.38 -2.44
CA SER A 47 -9.15 2.44 -1.43
C SER A 47 -8.34 2.08 -0.19
N ILE A 48 -7.76 3.10 0.42
CA ILE A 48 -7.05 3.06 1.70
C ILE A 48 -7.74 4.06 2.61
N THR A 49 -8.42 3.58 3.65
CA THR A 49 -9.12 4.44 4.63
C THR A 49 -8.37 4.41 5.94
N ALA A 50 -7.90 5.57 6.40
CA ALA A 50 -7.28 5.73 7.71
C ALA A 50 -8.21 6.52 8.64
N GLU A 51 -8.62 5.88 9.74
CA GLU A 51 -9.38 6.51 10.82
C GLU A 51 -8.47 6.69 12.03
N PHE A 52 -8.29 7.93 12.48
CA PHE A 52 -7.35 8.27 13.54
C PHE A 52 -7.76 9.53 14.29
N THR A 53 -7.10 9.78 15.42
CA THR A 53 -7.27 10.95 16.25
C THR A 53 -5.94 11.69 16.35
N VAL A 54 -5.94 12.97 16.03
CA VAL A 54 -4.85 13.91 16.34
C VAL A 54 -5.07 14.39 17.78
N THR A 55 -4.22 13.95 18.71
CA THR A 55 -4.31 14.35 20.12
C THR A 55 -3.73 15.74 20.33
N ASP A 56 -2.55 15.98 19.77
CA ASP A 56 -1.82 17.24 19.83
C ASP A 56 -1.43 17.64 18.40
N ALA A 57 -1.69 18.90 18.04
CA ALA A 57 -1.37 19.42 16.71
C ALA A 57 -0.07 20.25 16.75
N PRO A 58 0.82 20.14 15.74
CA PRO A 58 0.72 19.21 14.61
C PRO A 58 1.06 17.77 15.02
N ALA A 59 0.28 16.80 14.51
CA ALA A 59 0.67 15.40 14.54
C ALA A 59 1.48 15.07 13.29
N SER A 60 2.42 14.13 13.39
CA SER A 60 3.28 13.71 12.30
C SER A 60 3.50 12.21 12.36
N GLY A 61 3.96 11.61 11.26
CA GLY A 61 4.29 10.19 11.19
C GLY A 61 3.41 9.37 10.24
N VAL A 62 3.80 8.11 10.04
CA VAL A 62 3.17 7.18 9.10
C VAL A 62 1.89 6.60 9.68
N LEU A 63 0.79 6.72 8.94
CA LEU A 63 -0.47 6.04 9.27
C LEU A 63 -0.42 4.59 8.80
N ALA A 64 -0.01 4.36 7.56
CA ALA A 64 0.31 3.05 7.04
C ALA A 64 1.27 3.14 5.85
N CYS A 65 2.13 2.14 5.70
CA CYS A 65 2.96 1.98 4.51
C CYS A 65 3.06 0.51 4.10
N GLN A 66 3.42 0.28 2.83
CA GLN A 66 3.83 -1.02 2.33
C GLN A 66 4.99 -0.87 1.37
N GLY A 67 6.03 -1.67 1.55
CA GLY A 67 7.25 -1.62 0.74
C GLY A 67 8.33 -0.76 1.37
N GLY A 68 9.23 -0.21 0.54
CA GLY A 68 10.34 0.62 1.01
C GLY A 68 10.84 1.58 -0.05
N ASN A 69 12.06 2.09 0.13
CA ASN A 69 12.66 3.11 -0.75
C ASN A 69 12.77 2.68 -2.23
N MET A 70 12.76 1.37 -2.51
CA MET A 70 12.81 0.83 -3.85
C MET A 70 11.44 0.68 -4.51
N ALA A 71 10.35 0.54 -3.76
CA ALA A 71 9.00 0.35 -4.31
C ALA A 71 7.99 0.31 -3.15
N GLY A 72 6.83 0.94 -3.32
CA GLY A 72 5.79 0.88 -2.29
C GLY A 72 4.81 2.04 -2.33
N TRP A 73 4.06 2.17 -1.24
CA TRP A 73 3.21 3.34 -0.97
C TRP A 73 3.23 3.68 0.51
N SER A 74 2.95 4.93 0.84
CA SER A 74 2.85 5.41 2.22
C SER A 74 1.79 6.49 2.34
N LEU A 75 0.94 6.37 3.37
CA LEU A 75 0.01 7.40 3.81
C LEU A 75 0.49 7.91 5.16
N TYR A 76 0.81 9.19 5.25
CA TYR A 76 1.45 9.78 6.42
C TYR A 76 1.08 11.25 6.61
N LEU A 77 1.35 11.78 7.80
CA LEU A 77 1.39 13.22 8.06
C LEU A 77 2.85 13.68 8.07
N ASP A 78 3.16 14.73 7.31
CA ASP A 78 4.51 15.32 7.33
C ASP A 78 4.81 16.04 8.66
N GLU A 79 6.03 16.57 8.82
CA GLU A 79 6.45 17.24 10.05
C GLU A 79 5.63 18.50 10.37
N SER A 80 4.99 19.09 9.35
CA SER A 80 4.07 20.22 9.51
C SER A 80 2.63 19.77 9.78
N GLY A 81 2.36 18.47 9.83
CA GLY A 81 1.06 17.86 10.05
C GLY A 81 0.14 17.83 8.83
N LYS A 82 0.70 17.97 7.62
CA LYS A 82 -0.08 17.90 6.39
C LYS A 82 -0.21 16.46 5.92
N PRO A 83 -1.40 16.03 5.46
CA PRO A 83 -1.59 14.67 4.98
C PRO A 83 -0.95 14.48 3.60
N VAL A 84 -0.25 13.37 3.44
CA VAL A 84 0.45 13.01 2.21
C VAL A 84 0.20 11.53 1.89
N PHE A 85 -0.24 11.28 0.66
CA PHE A 85 -0.11 9.97 0.03
C PHE A 85 1.07 10.01 -0.94
N LEU A 86 1.95 9.02 -0.83
CA LEU A 86 3.05 8.78 -1.74
C LEU A 86 2.90 7.39 -2.37
N TYR A 87 3.05 7.33 -3.69
CA TYR A 87 3.32 6.10 -4.40
C TYR A 87 4.76 6.14 -4.94
N ASN A 88 5.56 5.15 -4.57
CA ASN A 88 6.94 4.98 -5.01
C ASN A 88 7.02 3.85 -6.04
N CYS A 89 7.16 4.19 -7.31
CA CYS A 89 7.36 3.21 -8.37
C CYS A 89 8.86 3.04 -8.65
N PHE A 90 9.42 1.91 -8.21
CA PHE A 90 10.80 1.49 -8.46
C PHE A 90 11.89 2.45 -7.95
N GLY A 91 11.61 3.32 -6.99
CA GLY A 91 12.56 4.32 -6.48
C GLY A 91 12.85 5.45 -7.46
N HIS A 92 12.16 5.49 -8.60
CA HIS A 92 12.40 6.42 -9.69
C HIS A 92 11.23 7.39 -9.89
N ASP A 93 10.01 6.86 -9.92
CA ASP A 93 8.81 7.67 -10.12
C ASP A 93 8.05 7.80 -8.79
N LEU A 94 8.31 8.92 -8.09
CA LEU A 94 7.60 9.28 -6.85
C LEU A 94 6.40 10.17 -7.19
N THR A 95 5.20 9.67 -6.93
CA THR A 95 3.96 10.43 -7.12
C THR A 95 3.39 10.83 -5.76
N PHE A 96 3.21 12.13 -5.54
CA PHE A 96 2.66 12.67 -4.30
C PHE A 96 1.26 13.23 -4.52
N VAL A 97 0.36 12.99 -3.57
CA VAL A 97 -0.95 13.64 -3.46
C VAL A 97 -1.02 14.24 -2.05
N LYS A 98 -1.18 15.56 -1.93
CA LYS A 98 -0.93 16.27 -0.67
C LYS A 98 -2.08 17.19 -0.27
N GLY A 99 -2.41 17.19 1.02
CA GLY A 99 -3.16 18.27 1.64
C GLY A 99 -2.32 19.54 1.76
N LYS A 100 -2.97 20.70 1.61
CA LYS A 100 -2.30 22.01 1.72
C LYS A 100 -2.11 22.43 3.17
N ASP A 101 -3.04 22.03 4.03
CA ASP A 101 -3.16 22.50 5.41
C ASP A 101 -2.83 21.38 6.40
N ALA A 102 -2.34 21.79 7.57
CA ALA A 102 -2.10 20.89 8.68
C ALA A 102 -3.42 20.44 9.30
N LEU A 103 -3.48 19.19 9.75
CA LEU A 103 -4.66 18.69 10.46
C LEU A 103 -4.76 19.32 11.86
N THR A 104 -5.98 19.71 12.24
CA THR A 104 -6.29 20.19 13.58
C THR A 104 -6.42 19.03 14.56
N ALA A 105 -6.42 19.29 15.87
CA ALA A 105 -6.78 18.28 16.86
C ALA A 105 -8.21 17.76 16.61
N GLY A 106 -8.44 16.47 16.85
CA GLY A 106 -9.73 15.82 16.64
C GLY A 106 -9.65 14.50 15.89
N ASP A 107 -10.82 13.93 15.64
CA ASP A 107 -10.99 12.72 14.83
C ASP A 107 -11.01 13.08 13.34
N HIS A 108 -10.25 12.32 12.55
CA HIS A 108 -10.12 12.51 11.12
C HIS A 108 -10.27 11.19 10.38
N LYS A 109 -10.77 11.28 9.15
CA LYS A 109 -10.79 10.18 8.19
C LYS A 109 -10.10 10.61 6.91
N LEU A 110 -8.91 10.06 6.66
CA LEU A 110 -8.24 10.19 5.37
C LEU A 110 -8.59 9.01 4.48
N VAL A 111 -8.93 9.28 3.22
CA VAL A 111 -9.19 8.24 2.22
C VAL A 111 -8.36 8.50 0.98
N VAL A 112 -7.57 7.52 0.58
CA VAL A 112 -6.98 7.46 -0.75
C VAL A 112 -7.88 6.58 -1.61
N THR A 113 -8.32 7.09 -2.75
CA THR A 113 -8.98 6.32 -3.80
C THR A 113 -8.08 6.29 -5.02
N TYR A 114 -7.75 5.09 -5.48
CA TYR A 114 -6.99 4.88 -6.70
C TYR A 114 -7.85 4.21 -7.75
N MET A 115 -8.05 4.89 -8.89
CA MET A 115 -8.77 4.38 -10.04
C MET A 115 -7.78 3.91 -11.10
N HIS A 116 -7.69 2.59 -11.28
CA HIS A 116 -6.72 1.96 -12.17
C HIS A 116 -7.21 2.00 -13.63
N ASP A 117 -6.30 2.25 -14.57
CA ASP A 117 -6.64 2.24 -16.00
C ASP A 117 -6.90 0.81 -16.55
N GLY A 118 -6.58 -0.22 -15.75
CA GLY A 118 -6.67 -1.62 -16.14
C GLY A 118 -5.41 -2.13 -16.85
N GLY A 119 -5.20 -3.45 -16.79
CA GLY A 119 -4.02 -4.10 -17.36
C GLY A 119 -2.86 -4.22 -16.38
N PHE A 120 -1.81 -4.94 -16.80
CA PHE A 120 -0.70 -5.30 -15.91
C PHE A 120 0.33 -4.17 -15.79
N GLY A 121 0.48 -3.62 -14.58
CA GLY A 121 1.40 -2.52 -14.26
C GLY A 121 0.99 -1.16 -14.82
N ALA A 122 -0.25 -1.04 -15.29
CA ALA A 122 -0.77 0.21 -15.83
C ALA A 122 -0.90 1.30 -14.75
N GLY A 123 -1.06 2.52 -15.21
CA GLY A 123 -1.28 3.69 -14.38
C GLY A 123 -2.71 3.80 -13.85
N GLY A 124 -3.03 5.01 -13.41
CA GLY A 124 -4.33 5.37 -12.85
C GLY A 124 -4.29 6.72 -12.16
N GLU A 125 -5.39 7.12 -11.56
CA GLU A 125 -5.51 8.37 -10.83
C GLU A 125 -5.69 8.10 -9.33
N ALA A 126 -4.83 8.70 -8.50
CA ALA A 126 -4.94 8.68 -7.05
C ALA A 126 -5.54 10.00 -6.56
N THR A 127 -6.57 9.92 -5.72
CA THR A 127 -7.20 11.08 -5.07
C THR A 127 -7.10 10.91 -3.56
N LEU A 128 -6.70 11.96 -2.86
CA LEU A 128 -6.67 12.01 -1.39
C LEU A 128 -7.81 12.89 -0.91
N SER A 129 -8.64 12.38 0.00
CA SER A 129 -9.71 13.13 0.65
C SER A 129 -9.56 13.10 2.17
N LEU A 130 -10.04 14.17 2.80
CA LEU A 130 -10.13 14.33 4.25
C LEU A 130 -11.59 14.60 4.61
N ASP A 131 -12.14 13.77 5.49
CA ASP A 131 -13.51 13.91 6.01
C ASP A 131 -14.58 14.04 4.91
N GLY A 132 -14.33 13.39 3.77
CA GLY A 132 -15.22 13.38 2.60
C GLY A 132 -15.02 14.55 1.63
N VAL A 133 -14.00 15.38 1.83
CA VAL A 133 -13.62 16.47 0.92
C VAL A 133 -12.30 16.14 0.24
N ASP A 134 -12.29 16.17 -1.09
CA ASP A 134 -11.06 15.95 -1.86
C ASP A 134 -10.05 17.08 -1.62
N LEU A 135 -8.81 16.68 -1.33
CA LEU A 135 -7.69 17.59 -1.09
C LEU A 135 -6.90 17.84 -2.37
N ASP A 136 -6.56 16.76 -3.08
CA ASP A 136 -5.71 16.77 -4.27
C ASP A 136 -5.82 15.44 -5.04
N SER A 137 -5.38 15.42 -6.30
CA SER A 137 -5.24 14.21 -7.10
C SER A 137 -3.98 14.21 -7.95
N ALA A 138 -3.46 13.03 -8.29
CA ALA A 138 -2.32 12.88 -9.18
C ALA A 138 -2.43 11.63 -10.07
N ARG A 139 -1.90 11.75 -11.29
CA ARG A 139 -1.77 10.65 -12.25
C ARG A 139 -0.51 9.85 -11.99
N LEU A 140 -0.68 8.54 -11.84
CA LEU A 140 0.40 7.57 -11.93
C LEU A 140 0.46 7.08 -13.38
N SER A 141 1.62 7.17 -14.03
CA SER A 141 1.80 6.70 -15.41
C SER A 141 1.90 5.17 -15.50
N ARG A 142 2.38 4.54 -14.42
CA ARG A 142 2.59 3.09 -14.25
C ARG A 142 2.62 2.74 -12.77
N THR A 143 2.46 1.46 -12.46
CA THR A 143 2.51 0.91 -11.10
C THR A 143 3.46 -0.28 -11.01
N VAL A 144 3.83 -0.67 -9.79
CA VAL A 144 4.60 -1.88 -9.55
C VAL A 144 3.65 -3.08 -9.61
N PRO A 145 3.81 -4.01 -10.57
CA PRO A 145 2.76 -5.00 -10.84
C PRO A 145 2.87 -6.28 -10.02
N VAL A 146 4.01 -6.57 -9.38
CA VAL A 146 4.27 -7.89 -8.79
C VAL A 146 4.58 -7.86 -7.30
N ILE A 147 5.56 -7.06 -6.88
CA ILE A 147 6.09 -7.12 -5.51
C ILE A 147 6.68 -5.77 -5.11
N PHE A 148 6.36 -5.28 -3.91
CA PHE A 148 6.99 -4.11 -3.31
C PHE A 148 8.19 -4.52 -2.45
N SER A 149 8.09 -5.65 -1.76
CA SER A 149 9.00 -6.09 -0.70
C SER A 149 10.21 -6.94 -1.14
N MET A 150 10.78 -6.71 -2.33
CA MET A 150 11.92 -7.52 -2.82
C MET A 150 13.16 -7.46 -1.90
N SER A 151 13.34 -6.38 -1.13
CA SER A 151 14.46 -6.18 -0.21
C SER A 151 14.15 -6.54 1.26
N GLY A 152 13.06 -7.28 1.53
CA GLY A 152 12.67 -7.62 2.92
C GLY A 152 11.83 -6.56 3.62
N GLU A 153 11.16 -5.71 2.84
CA GLU A 153 10.21 -4.70 3.32
C GLU A 153 8.88 -5.31 3.74
N THR A 154 8.06 -4.53 4.43
CA THR A 154 6.83 -5.00 5.06
C THR A 154 5.68 -4.03 4.87
N PHE A 155 4.51 -4.44 5.36
CA PHE A 155 3.41 -3.54 5.66
C PHE A 155 3.43 -3.20 7.15
N ASP A 156 3.30 -1.92 7.45
CA ASP A 156 3.35 -1.39 8.81
C ASP A 156 2.23 -0.36 9.02
N VAL A 157 1.61 -0.41 10.20
CA VAL A 157 0.62 0.57 10.65
C VAL A 157 1.22 1.42 11.78
N GLY A 158 1.12 2.73 11.66
CA GLY A 158 1.55 3.69 12.70
C GLY A 158 3.04 4.02 12.74
N ARG A 159 3.86 3.43 11.85
CA ARG A 159 5.30 3.68 11.71
C ARG A 159 5.80 3.04 10.41
N ASP A 160 7.01 3.39 9.98
CA ASP A 160 7.71 2.70 8.90
C ASP A 160 9.02 2.10 9.43
N THR A 161 9.01 0.80 9.67
CA THR A 161 10.14 0.09 10.28
C THR A 161 11.21 -0.34 9.27
N GLY A 162 10.85 -0.38 7.99
CA GLY A 162 11.72 -0.79 6.89
C GLY A 162 12.60 0.35 6.39
N ALA A 163 13.03 0.26 5.14
CA ALA A 163 13.62 1.41 4.46
C ALA A 163 12.49 2.42 4.15
N PRO A 164 12.61 3.71 4.52
CA PRO A 164 11.54 4.68 4.33
C PRO A 164 11.00 4.67 2.89
N VAL A 165 9.69 4.44 2.73
CA VAL A 165 9.04 4.47 1.40
C VAL A 165 9.15 5.86 0.77
N GLY A 166 9.10 6.90 1.61
CA GLY A 166 9.09 8.30 1.22
C GLY A 166 10.15 9.17 1.90
N PRO A 167 10.15 10.49 1.61
CA PRO A 167 11.12 11.44 2.13
C PRO A 167 10.77 11.85 3.57
N TYR A 168 10.78 10.89 4.48
CA TYR A 168 10.61 11.08 5.92
C TYR A 168 11.66 10.27 6.70
N PRO A 169 11.90 10.57 7.99
CA PRO A 169 12.91 9.87 8.79
C PRO A 169 12.64 8.36 8.90
N HIS A 170 13.68 7.59 9.22
CA HIS A 170 13.49 6.19 9.60
C HIS A 170 12.62 6.07 10.86
N ASP A 171 11.81 5.02 10.95
CA ASP A 171 10.90 4.74 12.07
C ASP A 171 9.91 5.87 12.38
N TYR A 172 9.41 6.54 11.35
CA TYR A 172 8.57 7.73 11.47
C TYR A 172 7.20 7.44 12.12
N ALA A 173 7.21 7.31 13.45
CA ALA A 173 6.07 6.90 14.25
C ALA A 173 5.01 7.98 14.31
N PHE A 174 3.76 7.57 14.12
CA PHE A 174 2.61 8.46 14.23
C PHE A 174 2.41 8.94 15.67
N THR A 175 2.30 10.25 15.86
CA THR A 175 2.19 10.86 17.20
C THR A 175 0.76 10.92 17.74
N GLY A 176 -0.25 10.59 16.92
CA GLY A 176 -1.65 10.49 17.34
C GLY A 176 -2.08 9.06 17.68
N LYS A 177 -3.39 8.79 17.59
CA LYS A 177 -3.98 7.46 17.83
C LYS A 177 -4.68 6.94 16.59
N ILE A 178 -4.25 5.80 16.06
CA ILE A 178 -4.92 5.14 14.93
C ILE A 178 -6.02 4.22 15.46
N LYS A 179 -7.24 4.39 14.93
CA LYS A 179 -8.38 3.50 15.21
C LYS A 179 -8.36 2.29 14.28
N GLY A 180 -8.06 2.51 13.00
CA GLY A 180 -7.92 1.45 12.02
C GLY A 180 -7.51 1.96 10.64
N ILE A 181 -6.87 1.09 9.87
CA ILE A 181 -6.50 1.29 8.47
C ILE A 181 -7.21 0.21 7.66
N THR A 182 -8.16 0.59 6.82
CA THR A 182 -8.89 -0.35 5.97
C THR A 182 -8.34 -0.31 4.56
N LEU A 183 -7.87 -1.45 4.07
CA LEU A 183 -7.50 -1.65 2.67
C LEU A 183 -8.65 -2.38 1.97
N GLU A 184 -9.07 -1.87 0.82
CA GLU A 184 -10.17 -2.46 0.06
C GLU A 184 -9.86 -2.41 -1.44
N ARG A 185 -9.97 -3.56 -2.11
CA ARG A 185 -10.04 -3.59 -3.57
C ARG A 185 -11.46 -3.28 -4.01
N LEU A 186 -11.58 -2.32 -4.92
CA LEU A 186 -12.87 -1.90 -5.47
C LEU A 186 -13.30 -2.79 -6.65
N GLU A 187 -12.35 -3.48 -7.27
CA GLU A 187 -12.58 -4.42 -8.35
C GLU A 187 -11.65 -5.64 -8.25
N GLU A 188 -11.87 -6.62 -9.13
CA GLU A 188 -10.98 -7.76 -9.33
C GLU A 188 -10.18 -7.51 -10.62
N PRO A 189 -8.85 -7.75 -10.63
CA PRO A 189 -8.11 -7.78 -11.88
C PRO A 189 -8.67 -8.85 -12.81
N ASP A 190 -8.58 -8.61 -14.12
CA ASP A 190 -9.01 -9.59 -15.11
C ASP A 190 -8.13 -10.85 -15.09
N GLU A 191 -8.63 -11.94 -15.68
CA GLU A 191 -7.93 -13.23 -15.66
C GLU A 191 -6.57 -13.22 -16.38
N LYS A 192 -6.38 -12.34 -17.37
CA LYS A 192 -5.09 -12.20 -18.06
C LYS A 192 -4.08 -11.53 -17.14
N VAL A 193 -4.47 -10.46 -16.46
CA VAL A 193 -3.65 -9.76 -15.46
C VAL A 193 -3.29 -10.71 -14.32
N LYS A 194 -4.26 -11.47 -13.78
CA LYS A 194 -4.00 -12.50 -12.76
C LYS A 194 -3.00 -13.55 -13.23
N ALA A 195 -3.07 -13.97 -14.50
CA ALA A 195 -2.08 -14.89 -15.07
C ALA A 195 -0.68 -14.26 -15.17
N GLN A 196 -0.59 -12.98 -15.55
CA GLN A 196 0.68 -12.23 -15.58
C GLN A 196 1.27 -12.06 -14.18
N GLU A 197 0.44 -11.76 -13.17
CA GLU A 197 0.87 -11.68 -11.77
C GLU A 197 1.43 -13.02 -11.26
N ARG A 198 0.74 -14.13 -11.53
CA ARG A 198 1.22 -15.47 -11.15
C ARG A 198 2.57 -15.79 -11.78
N LYS A 199 2.70 -15.51 -13.08
CA LYS A 199 3.96 -15.70 -13.82
C LYS A 199 5.09 -14.82 -13.25
N GLY A 200 4.84 -13.53 -13.10
CA GLY A 200 5.83 -12.59 -12.59
C GLY A 200 6.28 -12.92 -11.16
N ARG A 201 5.36 -13.36 -10.30
CA ARG A 201 5.69 -13.79 -8.93
C ARG A 201 6.55 -15.06 -8.92
N PHE A 202 6.26 -16.01 -9.81
CA PHE A 202 7.07 -17.22 -9.95
C PHE A 202 8.50 -16.89 -10.42
N GLU A 203 8.64 -16.02 -11.42
CA GLU A 203 9.94 -15.57 -11.91
C GLU A 203 10.73 -14.79 -10.83
N ALA A 204 10.07 -13.89 -10.11
CA ALA A 204 10.69 -13.14 -9.01
C ALA A 204 11.18 -14.09 -7.89
N GLY A 205 10.38 -15.09 -7.51
CA GLY A 205 10.74 -16.06 -6.47
C GLY A 205 11.86 -17.02 -6.86
N LEU A 206 12.16 -17.17 -8.15
CA LEU A 206 13.34 -17.88 -8.64
C LEU A 206 14.60 -17.02 -8.59
N SER A 207 14.47 -15.71 -8.77
CA SER A 207 15.59 -14.76 -8.75
C SER A 207 16.09 -14.41 -7.33
N SER A 208 15.30 -14.74 -6.30
CA SER A 208 15.61 -14.49 -4.89
C SER A 208 16.18 -15.71 -4.14
N GLN A 209 16.41 -16.83 -4.83
CA GLN A 209 17.08 -18.04 -4.31
C GLN A 209 18.51 -18.13 -4.83
#